data_AF-A0A820HNM7-F1
#
_entry.id   AF-A0A820HNM7-F1
#
_cell.length_a   1.000
_cell.length_b   1.000
_cell.length_c   1.000
_cell.angle_alpha   90.00
_cell.angle_beta   90.00
_cell.angle_gamma   90.00
#
_symmetry.space_group_name_H-M   'P 1'
#
loop_
_entity.id
_entity.type
_entity.pdbx_description
1 polymer ?
#
loop_
_entity_poly.entity_id
_entity_poly.type
_entity_poly.pdbx_seq_one_letter_code
_entity_poly.pdbx_strand_id
1 'polypeptide(L)'
;LECGNIDIALEAARALDDKRCWEKLAHIALLQGNHQIVEMAYERTKNFDKLAFLYLITGNLEKLREMMKTAEVRKDVSGQFQIAMLLGDVDERVKVLRQCNQKSLEYVMAAIHGLDEQAEQLKESLDDKVPEINPNAELILPPCPISQQESNWPLLNVSKGFFECVSIKGTQPAATTGSSTTTASKFDANVNIEESATTGGGWCGVDDFPEEKAHENPDESETGEDWDDDEPELPADP
;
A
#
# COMPACT_ATOMS: atom_id res chain seq x y z
N LEU A 1 -14.69 -12.96 8.64
CA LEU A 1 -13.22 -13.09 8.55
C LEU A 1 -12.79 -14.53 8.71
N GLU A 2 -13.12 -15.20 9.83
CA GLU A 2 -12.77 -16.62 10.07
C GLU A 2 -13.37 -17.60 9.02
N CYS A 3 -14.52 -17.26 8.44
CA CYS A 3 -15.18 -18.09 7.44
C CYS A 3 -14.64 -17.93 6.01
N GLY A 4 -13.61 -17.11 5.77
CA GLY A 4 -13.02 -16.90 4.43
C GLY A 4 -13.91 -16.19 3.41
N ASN A 5 -15.09 -15.72 3.79
CA ASN A 5 -15.96 -14.92 2.92
C ASN A 5 -15.57 -13.44 3.00
N ILE A 6 -14.86 -12.96 1.97
CA ILE A 6 -14.33 -11.59 1.92
C ILE A 6 -15.41 -10.59 1.51
N ASP A 7 -16.39 -10.97 0.69
CA ASP A 7 -17.43 -10.06 0.21
C ASP A 7 -18.30 -9.55 1.37
N ILE A 8 -18.75 -10.47 2.23
CA ILE A 8 -19.51 -10.11 3.45
C ILE A 8 -18.63 -9.32 4.41
N ALA A 9 -17.34 -9.66 4.51
CA ALA A 9 -16.42 -8.93 5.38
C ALA A 9 -16.17 -7.50 4.88
N LEU A 10 -16.16 -7.29 3.57
CA LEU A 10 -16.03 -5.99 2.93
C LEU A 10 -17.29 -5.13 3.16
N GLU A 11 -18.49 -5.72 3.02
CA GLU A 11 -19.74 -5.02 3.36
C GLU A 11 -19.78 -4.60 4.83
N ALA A 12 -19.39 -5.50 5.74
CA ALA A 12 -19.31 -5.20 7.16
C ALA A 12 -18.25 -4.12 7.47
N ALA A 13 -17.08 -4.17 6.82
CA ALA A 13 -16.04 -3.16 6.99
C ALA A 13 -16.48 -1.78 6.49
N ARG A 14 -17.22 -1.72 5.37
CA ARG A 14 -17.83 -0.47 4.87
C ARG A 14 -18.87 0.10 5.82
N ALA A 15 -19.63 -0.76 6.51
CA ALA A 15 -20.64 -0.32 7.46
C ALA A 15 -20.04 0.19 8.79
N LEU A 16 -18.93 -0.40 9.23
CA LEU A 16 -18.25 -0.03 10.47
C LEU A 16 -17.29 1.15 10.30
N ASP A 17 -16.64 1.26 9.14
CA ASP A 17 -15.64 2.29 8.77
C ASP A 17 -14.49 2.52 9.79
N ASP A 18 -14.11 1.46 10.50
CA ASP A 18 -12.99 1.50 11.45
C ASP A 18 -11.67 1.16 10.77
N LYS A 19 -10.63 1.97 11.03
CA LYS A 19 -9.25 1.72 10.53
C LYS A 19 -8.73 0.32 10.87
N ARG A 20 -8.96 -0.16 12.10
CA ARG A 20 -8.54 -1.50 12.55
C ARG A 20 -9.27 -2.62 11.79
N CYS A 21 -10.53 -2.40 11.41
CA CYS A 21 -11.31 -3.35 10.63
C CYS A 21 -10.76 -3.45 9.21
N TRP A 22 -10.43 -2.31 8.59
CA TRP A 22 -9.80 -2.25 7.28
C TRP A 22 -8.42 -2.94 7.25
N GLU A 23 -7.58 -2.74 8.28
CA GLU A 23 -6.28 -3.42 8.37
C GLU A 23 -6.40 -4.95 8.51
N LYS A 24 -7.37 -5.42 9.31
CA LYS A 24 -7.65 -6.86 9.44
C LYS A 24 -8.20 -7.45 8.15
N LEU A 25 -9.08 -6.72 7.45
CA LEU A 25 -9.60 -7.12 6.15
C LEU A 25 -8.47 -7.21 5.13
N ALA A 26 -7.60 -6.20 5.05
CA ALA A 26 -6.46 -6.18 4.15
C ALA A 26 -5.52 -7.37 4.38
N HIS A 27 -5.21 -7.70 5.63
CA HIS A 27 -4.36 -8.85 5.95
C HIS A 27 -4.96 -10.17 5.44
N ILE A 28 -6.26 -10.40 5.68
CA ILE A 28 -6.92 -11.64 5.28
C ILE A 28 -7.12 -11.69 3.75
N ALA A 29 -7.48 -10.57 3.13
CA ALA A 29 -7.59 -10.47 1.68
C ALA A 29 -6.25 -10.72 0.98
N LEU A 30 -5.13 -10.26 1.56
CA LEU A 30 -3.79 -10.52 1.06
C LEU A 30 -3.43 -12.01 1.11
N LEU A 31 -3.77 -12.70 2.21
CA LEU A 31 -3.54 -14.15 2.35
C LEU A 31 -4.31 -14.96 1.30
N GLN A 32 -5.47 -14.47 0.85
CA GLN A 32 -6.25 -15.11 -0.20
C GLN A 32 -5.83 -14.70 -1.61
N GLY A 33 -5.00 -13.66 -1.75
CA GLY A 33 -4.57 -13.11 -3.04
C GLY A 33 -5.61 -12.18 -3.71
N ASN A 34 -6.57 -11.68 -2.94
CA ASN A 34 -7.55 -10.69 -3.39
C ASN A 34 -6.97 -9.26 -3.32
N HIS A 35 -6.04 -8.94 -4.22
CA HIS A 35 -5.31 -7.67 -4.17
C HIS A 35 -6.18 -6.43 -4.44
N GLN A 36 -7.29 -6.55 -5.17
CA GLN A 36 -8.20 -5.41 -5.42
C GLN A 36 -8.84 -4.90 -4.12
N ILE A 37 -9.21 -5.81 -3.22
CA ILE A 37 -9.79 -5.45 -1.92
C ILE A 37 -8.71 -4.91 -0.99
N VAL A 38 -7.49 -5.44 -1.09
CA VAL A 38 -6.31 -4.93 -0.36
C VAL A 38 -5.99 -3.50 -0.77
N GLU A 39 -6.01 -3.19 -2.07
CA GLU A 39 -5.82 -1.85 -2.61
C GLU A 39 -6.83 -0.87 -2.00
N MET A 40 -8.13 -1.19 -2.10
CA MET A 40 -9.20 -0.36 -1.52
C MET A 40 -9.02 -0.16 -0.01
N ALA A 41 -8.60 -1.18 0.72
CA ALA A 41 -8.37 -1.08 2.16
C ALA A 41 -7.14 -0.21 2.49
N TYR A 42 -6.06 -0.26 1.71
CA TYR A 42 -4.88 0.59 1.89
C TYR A 42 -5.13 2.05 1.53
N GLU A 43 -5.94 2.31 0.51
CA GLU A 43 -6.41 3.67 0.19
C GLU A 43 -7.22 4.25 1.37
N ARG A 44 -8.19 3.49 1.90
CA ARG A 44 -9.02 3.91 3.04
C ARG A 44 -8.21 4.15 4.32
N THR A 45 -7.22 3.31 4.58
CA THR A 45 -6.36 3.43 5.77
C THR A 45 -5.22 4.44 5.59
N LYS A 46 -5.09 5.03 4.39
CA LYS A 46 -4.01 5.95 4.00
C LYS A 46 -2.61 5.35 4.22
N ASN A 47 -2.46 4.04 3.96
CA ASN A 47 -1.19 3.34 4.10
C ASN A 47 -0.46 3.25 2.75
N PHE A 48 0.26 4.32 2.41
CA PHE A 48 0.89 4.48 1.10
C PHE A 48 2.10 3.60 0.88
N ASP A 49 2.88 3.27 1.92
CA ASP A 49 4.05 2.40 1.77
C ASP A 49 3.65 0.99 1.36
N LYS A 50 2.60 0.45 1.99
CA LYS A 50 2.04 -0.86 1.63
C LYS A 50 1.37 -0.84 0.26
N LEU A 51 0.76 0.29 -0.10
CA LEU A 51 0.18 0.51 -1.42
C LEU A 51 1.25 0.55 -2.52
N ALA A 52 2.38 1.23 -2.27
CA ALA A 52 3.54 1.28 -3.15
C ALA A 52 4.08 -0.12 -3.45
N PHE A 53 4.24 -0.91 -2.39
CA PHE A 53 4.68 -2.28 -2.50
C PHE A 53 3.67 -3.13 -3.28
N LEU A 54 2.37 -2.94 -3.05
CA LEU A 54 1.31 -3.64 -3.79
C LEU A 54 1.37 -3.34 -5.30
N TYR A 55 1.57 -2.09 -5.70
CA TYR A 55 1.70 -1.72 -7.11
C TYR A 55 2.98 -2.24 -7.75
N LEU A 56 4.08 -2.31 -7.00
CA LEU A 56 5.32 -2.92 -7.47
C LEU A 56 5.13 -4.41 -7.79
N ILE A 57 4.51 -5.17 -6.88
CA ILE A 57 4.34 -6.63 -7.06
C ILE A 57 3.25 -6.99 -8.08
N THR A 58 2.21 -6.15 -8.23
CA THR A 58 1.18 -6.32 -9.27
C THR A 58 1.66 -5.82 -10.63
N GLY A 59 2.73 -5.03 -10.65
CA GLY A 59 3.30 -4.45 -11.86
C GLY A 59 2.54 -3.26 -12.42
N ASN A 60 1.67 -2.63 -11.62
CA ASN A 60 0.94 -1.43 -12.04
C ASN A 60 1.81 -0.17 -11.88
N LEU A 61 2.62 0.10 -12.89
CA LEU A 61 3.51 1.27 -12.91
C LEU A 61 2.76 2.60 -13.07
N GLU A 62 1.58 2.59 -13.68
CA GLU A 62 0.76 3.80 -13.89
C GLU A 62 0.24 4.35 -12.57
N LYS A 63 -0.37 3.49 -11.74
CA LYS A 63 -0.82 3.86 -10.39
C LYS A 63 0.36 4.22 -9.49
N LEU A 64 1.53 3.59 -9.68
CA LEU A 64 2.74 3.94 -8.94
C LEU A 64 3.27 5.34 -9.31
N ARG A 65 3.20 5.73 -10.60
CA ARG A 65 3.53 7.09 -11.08
C ARG A 65 2.56 8.13 -10.56
N GLU A 66 1.27 7.81 -10.57
CA GLU A 66 0.28 8.63 -9.92
C GLU A 66 0.70 8.82 -8.47
N MET A 67 0.90 7.74 -7.70
CA MET A 67 1.25 7.76 -6.28
C MET A 67 2.45 8.65 -5.94
N MET A 68 3.45 8.73 -6.81
CA MET A 68 4.55 9.68 -6.68
C MET A 68 4.07 11.15 -6.60
N LYS A 69 3.12 11.56 -7.45
CA LYS A 69 2.55 12.91 -7.47
C LYS A 69 1.77 13.23 -6.19
N THR A 70 1.05 12.26 -5.63
CA THR A 70 0.36 12.47 -4.33
C THR A 70 1.36 12.56 -3.19
N ALA A 71 2.47 11.82 -3.23
CA ALA A 71 3.55 11.97 -2.25
C ALA A 71 4.16 13.39 -2.30
N GLU A 72 4.32 13.95 -3.50
CA GLU A 72 4.77 15.34 -3.70
C GLU A 72 3.79 16.36 -3.09
N VAL A 73 2.49 16.22 -3.34
CA VAL A 73 1.45 17.11 -2.77
C VAL A 73 1.40 17.00 -1.24
N ARG A 74 1.56 15.80 -0.69
CA ARG A 74 1.60 15.54 0.75
C ARG A 74 2.89 16.00 1.42
N LYS A 75 3.91 16.39 0.64
CA LYS A 75 5.27 16.72 1.11
C LYS A 75 5.95 15.56 1.84
N ASP A 76 5.61 14.32 1.47
CA ASP A 76 6.29 13.13 1.98
C ASP A 76 7.51 12.81 1.11
N VAL A 77 8.62 13.45 1.46
CA VAL A 77 9.93 13.31 0.79
C VAL A 77 10.39 11.85 0.75
N SER A 78 10.25 11.14 1.88
CA SER A 78 10.76 9.77 2.00
C SER A 78 9.95 8.83 1.10
N GLY A 79 8.63 8.93 1.13
CA GLY A 79 7.75 8.18 0.25
C GLY A 79 8.02 8.48 -1.22
N GLN A 80 8.16 9.76 -1.59
CA GLN A 80 8.47 10.16 -2.97
C GLN A 80 9.80 9.57 -3.45
N PHE A 81 10.85 9.62 -2.62
CA PHE A 81 12.16 9.06 -2.96
C PHE A 81 12.12 7.54 -3.13
N GLN A 82 11.41 6.83 -2.25
CA GLN A 82 11.22 5.38 -2.37
C GLN A 82 10.49 5.02 -3.65
N ILE A 83 9.40 5.72 -3.98
CA ILE A 83 8.66 5.50 -5.22
C ILE A 83 9.56 5.77 -6.43
N ALA A 84 10.32 6.87 -6.44
CA ALA A 84 11.24 7.19 -7.52
C ALA A 84 12.35 6.15 -7.70
N MET A 85 12.86 5.56 -6.60
CA MET A 85 13.77 4.42 -6.66
C MET A 85 13.12 3.18 -7.29
N LEU A 86 11.86 2.90 -6.95
CA LEU A 86 11.13 1.75 -7.50
C LEU A 86 10.82 1.91 -8.99
N LEU A 87 10.58 3.13 -9.47
CA LEU A 87 10.41 3.40 -10.91
C LEU A 87 11.73 3.47 -11.67
N GLY A 88 12.83 3.79 -10.98
CA GLY A 88 14.11 4.10 -11.61
C GLY A 88 14.21 5.51 -12.18
N ASP A 89 13.35 6.43 -11.73
CA ASP A 89 13.38 7.82 -12.18
C ASP A 89 14.50 8.58 -11.43
N VAL A 90 15.62 8.82 -12.12
CA VAL A 90 16.77 9.50 -11.52
C VAL A 90 16.53 11.00 -11.37
N ASP A 91 15.84 11.61 -12.33
CA ASP A 91 15.56 13.05 -12.32
C ASP A 91 14.70 13.43 -11.12
N GLU A 92 13.64 12.66 -10.84
CA GLU A 92 12.81 12.87 -9.65
C GLU A 92 13.60 12.62 -8.35
N ARG A 93 14.51 11.64 -8.31
CA ARG A 93 15.37 11.45 -7.12
C ARG A 93 16.30 12.65 -6.89
N VAL A 94 16.89 13.22 -7.93
CA VAL A 94 17.71 14.45 -7.84
C VAL A 94 16.86 15.64 -7.38
N LYS A 95 15.66 15.79 -7.92
CA LYS A 95 14.69 16.83 -7.54
C LYS A 95 14.32 16.75 -6.05
N VAL A 96 14.06 15.55 -5.53
CA VAL A 96 13.75 15.34 -4.09
C VAL A 96 14.96 15.72 -3.22
N LEU A 97 16.18 15.34 -3.61
CA LEU A 97 17.39 15.70 -2.87
C LEU A 97 17.63 17.22 -2.85
N ARG A 98 17.31 17.91 -3.95
CA ARG A 98 17.32 19.37 -4.02
C ARG A 98 16.33 20.00 -3.04
N GLN A 99 15.10 19.46 -2.97
CA GLN A 99 14.08 19.93 -2.02
C GLN A 99 14.54 19.79 -0.55
N CYS A 100 15.32 18.76 -0.24
CA CYS A 100 15.91 18.55 1.08
C CYS A 100 17.19 19.35 1.36
N ASN A 101 17.63 20.20 0.43
CA ASN A 101 18.91 20.91 0.49
C ASN A 101 20.13 19.99 0.66
N GLN A 102 20.04 18.72 0.23
CA GLN A 102 21.14 17.75 0.31
C GLN A 102 22.02 17.80 -0.95
N LYS A 103 22.69 18.94 -1.17
CA LYS A 103 23.47 19.20 -2.39
C LYS A 103 24.61 18.20 -2.64
N SER A 104 25.27 17.72 -1.57
CA SER A 104 26.35 16.73 -1.71
C SER A 104 25.85 15.41 -2.29
N LEU A 105 24.67 14.95 -1.85
CA LEU A 105 24.07 13.71 -2.34
C LEU A 105 23.46 13.89 -3.72
N GLU A 106 22.87 15.06 -3.97
CA GLU A 106 22.39 15.47 -5.29
C GLU A 106 23.52 15.43 -6.34
N TYR A 107 24.69 15.98 -6.00
CA TYR A 107 25.88 15.95 -6.86
C TYR A 107 26.35 14.52 -7.16
N VAL A 108 26.47 13.68 -6.13
CA VAL A 108 26.90 12.28 -6.29
C VAL A 108 25.95 11.53 -7.21
N MET A 109 24.64 11.71 -7.03
CA MET A 109 23.63 11.07 -7.86
C MET A 109 23.69 11.56 -9.30
N ALA A 110 23.77 12.87 -9.51
CA ALA A 110 23.85 13.45 -10.85
C ALA A 110 25.11 12.95 -11.59
N ALA A 111 26.27 12.93 -10.91
CA ALA A 111 27.53 12.51 -11.51
C ALA A 111 27.59 11.01 -11.78
N ILE A 112 27.01 10.15 -10.92
CA ILE A 112 26.94 8.70 -11.15
C ILE A 112 26.03 8.37 -12.35
N HIS A 113 24.93 9.10 -12.50
CA HIS A 113 23.90 8.79 -13.50
C HIS A 113 24.03 9.58 -14.82
N GLY A 114 25.13 10.33 -15.01
CA GLY A 114 25.43 11.03 -16.27
C GLY A 114 24.65 12.33 -16.49
N LEU A 115 24.16 12.96 -15.43
CA LEU A 115 23.53 14.29 -15.45
C LEU A 115 24.61 15.38 -15.28
N ASP A 116 25.54 15.43 -16.24
CA ASP A 116 26.77 16.24 -16.14
C ASP A 116 26.49 17.74 -15.97
N GLU A 117 25.50 18.29 -16.69
CA GLU A 117 25.12 19.71 -16.58
C GLU A 117 24.66 20.09 -15.17
N GLN A 118 23.87 19.22 -14.52
CA GLN A 118 23.39 19.46 -13.16
C GLN A 118 24.51 19.25 -12.15
N ALA A 119 25.38 18.27 -12.39
CA ALA A 119 26.54 18.00 -11.55
C ALA A 119 27.53 19.17 -11.57
N GLU A 120 27.80 19.80 -12.72
CA GLU A 120 28.67 20.98 -12.84
C GLU A 120 28.11 22.19 -12.08
N GLN A 121 26.83 22.50 -12.24
CA GLN A 121 26.16 23.58 -11.51
C GLN A 121 26.23 23.37 -9.98
N LEU A 122 26.06 22.12 -9.54
CA LEU A 122 26.16 21.79 -8.12
C LEU A 122 27.60 21.87 -7.63
N LYS A 123 28.57 21.45 -8.44
CA LYS A 123 30.00 21.52 -8.11
C LYS A 123 30.46 22.95 -7.86
N GLU A 124 30.04 23.90 -8.70
CA GLU A 124 30.29 25.34 -8.48
C GLU A 124 29.69 25.84 -7.16
N SER A 125 28.56 25.27 -6.74
CA SER A 125 27.92 25.65 -5.48
C SER A 125 28.53 24.99 -4.22
N LEU A 126 29.34 23.94 -4.39
CA LEU A 126 29.92 23.14 -3.30
C LEU A 126 31.41 23.45 -3.04
N ASP A 127 32.10 24.19 -3.92
CA ASP A 127 33.52 24.57 -3.88
C ASP A 127 34.45 23.43 -3.37
N ASP A 128 34.71 23.36 -2.07
CA ASP A 128 35.69 22.48 -1.42
C ASP A 128 35.10 21.20 -0.79
N LYS A 129 33.78 21.02 -0.80
CA LYS A 129 33.10 19.85 -0.18
C LYS A 129 32.63 18.80 -1.18
N VAL A 130 33.34 18.66 -2.29
CA VAL A 130 32.98 17.72 -3.35
C VAL A 130 33.36 16.29 -2.92
N PRO A 131 32.40 15.38 -2.76
CA PRO A 131 32.68 13.99 -2.44
C PRO A 131 33.30 13.24 -3.64
N GLU A 132 34.18 12.29 -3.36
CA GLU A 132 34.75 11.40 -4.38
C GLU A 132 33.68 10.44 -4.93
N ILE A 133 33.68 10.24 -6.25
CA ILE A 133 32.71 9.40 -6.94
C ILE A 133 33.30 8.00 -7.13
N ASN A 134 32.52 6.98 -6.82
CA ASN A 134 32.92 5.60 -7.09
C ASN A 134 32.69 5.27 -8.58
N PRO A 135 33.72 4.89 -9.36
CA PRO A 135 33.60 4.58 -10.78
C PRO A 135 32.79 3.30 -11.07
N ASN A 136 32.54 2.45 -10.06
CA ASN A 136 31.77 1.20 -10.20
C ASN A 136 30.30 1.34 -9.79
N ALA A 137 29.79 2.56 -9.63
CA ALA A 137 28.41 2.77 -9.24
C ALA A 137 27.46 2.47 -10.41
N GLU A 138 26.56 1.51 -10.23
CA GLU A 138 25.53 1.14 -11.20
C GLU A 138 24.14 1.48 -10.67
N LEU A 139 23.23 1.83 -11.59
CA LEU A 139 21.83 2.05 -11.24
C LEU A 139 21.16 0.71 -10.92
N ILE A 140 20.82 0.51 -9.65
CA ILE A 140 20.07 -0.66 -9.21
C ILE A 140 18.58 -0.38 -9.42
N LEU A 141 17.92 -1.24 -10.20
CA LEU A 141 16.49 -1.18 -10.47
C LEU A 141 15.82 -2.50 -10.07
N PRO A 142 14.57 -2.46 -9.57
CA PRO A 142 13.78 -3.68 -9.50
C PRO A 142 13.53 -4.22 -10.91
N PRO A 143 13.35 -5.55 -11.07
CA PRO A 143 13.04 -6.13 -12.37
C PRO A 143 11.72 -5.55 -12.90
N CYS A 144 11.73 -5.15 -14.18
CA CYS A 144 10.52 -4.63 -14.82
C CYS A 144 9.43 -5.71 -14.85
N PRO A 145 8.21 -5.41 -14.37
CA PRO A 145 7.09 -6.33 -14.43
C PRO A 145 6.78 -6.74 -15.87
N ILE A 146 6.66 -8.04 -16.12
CA ILE A 146 6.42 -8.59 -17.47
C ILE A 146 4.95 -8.36 -17.90
N SER A 147 4.02 -8.40 -16.94
CA SER A 147 2.58 -8.22 -17.20
C SER A 147 1.90 -7.68 -15.95
N GLN A 148 1.12 -6.61 -16.14
CA GLN A 148 0.27 -6.05 -15.11
C GLN A 148 -0.80 -7.06 -14.71
N GLN A 149 -0.89 -7.33 -13.41
CA GLN A 149 -1.95 -8.16 -12.85
C GLN A 149 -3.18 -7.30 -12.58
N GLU A 150 -4.22 -7.45 -13.41
CA GLU A 150 -5.49 -6.73 -13.25
C GLU A 150 -6.54 -7.52 -12.45
N SER A 151 -6.33 -8.83 -12.30
CA SER A 151 -7.29 -9.76 -11.69
C SER A 151 -6.70 -10.48 -10.49
N ASN A 152 -7.53 -10.72 -9.48
CA ASN A 152 -7.13 -11.41 -8.24
C ASN A 152 -6.49 -12.78 -8.51
N TRP A 153 -5.67 -13.23 -7.58
CA TRP A 153 -5.03 -14.54 -7.67
C TRP A 153 -6.08 -15.64 -7.86
N PRO A 154 -5.88 -16.59 -8.79
CA PRO A 154 -6.89 -17.58 -9.11
C PRO A 154 -7.16 -18.47 -7.90
N LEU A 155 -8.45 -18.57 -7.55
CA LEU A 155 -8.92 -19.43 -6.47
C LEU A 155 -9.36 -20.78 -7.03
N LEU A 156 -9.13 -21.84 -6.24
CA LEU A 156 -9.64 -23.16 -6.56
C LEU A 156 -11.15 -23.18 -6.31
N ASN A 157 -11.93 -23.45 -7.34
CA ASN A 157 -13.37 -23.68 -7.19
C ASN A 157 -13.61 -25.00 -6.46
N VAL A 158 -13.69 -24.95 -5.12
CA VAL A 158 -14.21 -26.06 -4.32
C VAL A 158 -15.73 -26.03 -4.41
N SER A 159 -16.31 -26.97 -5.16
CA SER A 159 -17.76 -27.17 -5.13
C SER A 159 -18.16 -27.48 -3.68
N LYS A 160 -19.03 -26.65 -3.10
CA LYS A 160 -19.59 -26.93 -1.77
C LYS A 160 -20.24 -28.31 -1.80
N GLY A 161 -19.70 -29.23 -1.00
CA GLY A 161 -20.22 -30.58 -0.91
C GLY A 161 -21.65 -30.56 -0.37
N PHE A 162 -22.49 -31.47 -0.87
CA PHE A 162 -23.90 -31.64 -0.46
C PHE A 162 -24.13 -31.57 1.07
N PHE A 163 -23.16 -31.99 1.87
CA PHE A 163 -23.22 -32.00 3.34
C PHE A 163 -23.22 -30.61 3.99
N GLU A 164 -22.69 -29.58 3.35
CA GLU A 164 -22.68 -28.21 3.91
C GLU A 164 -24.08 -27.58 3.90
N CYS A 165 -24.94 -28.03 2.98
CA CYS A 165 -26.34 -27.58 2.86
C CYS A 165 -27.26 -28.17 3.95
N VAL A 166 -26.89 -29.33 4.52
CA VAL A 166 -27.69 -30.00 5.56
C VAL A 166 -27.51 -29.32 6.93
N SER A 167 -26.31 -28.80 7.23
CA SER A 167 -26.03 -28.14 8.51
C SER A 167 -26.70 -26.76 8.67
N ILE A 168 -27.04 -26.08 7.56
CA ILE A 168 -27.80 -24.82 7.59
C ILE A 168 -29.30 -25.09 7.82
N LYS A 169 -29.78 -26.29 7.48
CA LYS A 169 -31.14 -26.75 7.78
C LYS A 169 -31.19 -27.56 9.07
N GLY A 170 -30.77 -26.94 10.17
CA GLY A 170 -31.11 -27.43 11.49
C GLY A 170 -32.60 -27.21 11.78
N THR A 171 -33.49 -28.11 11.33
CA THR A 171 -34.77 -28.48 11.99
C THR A 171 -35.34 -29.76 11.35
N GLN A 172 -35.23 -30.88 12.09
CA GLN A 172 -36.03 -32.13 12.06
C GLN A 172 -36.00 -33.04 10.79
N PRO A 173 -35.67 -34.35 10.93
CA PRO A 173 -36.12 -35.35 9.97
C PRO A 173 -37.48 -35.91 10.42
N ALA A 174 -38.56 -35.46 9.76
CA ALA A 174 -39.77 -36.26 9.67
C ALA A 174 -39.72 -37.03 8.33
N ALA A 175 -39.79 -38.36 8.43
CA ALA A 175 -39.77 -39.27 7.30
C ALA A 175 -40.95 -39.01 6.36
N THR A 176 -40.71 -38.86 5.05
CA THR A 176 -41.65 -39.33 4.02
C THR A 176 -40.94 -39.62 2.71
N THR A 177 -41.07 -40.87 2.28
CA THR A 177 -40.73 -41.44 0.98
C THR A 177 -41.55 -40.79 -0.14
N GLY A 178 -40.95 -40.46 -1.29
CA GLY A 178 -41.73 -40.10 -2.49
C GLY A 178 -41.00 -39.32 -3.57
N SER A 179 -40.69 -40.01 -4.66
CA SER A 179 -40.17 -39.53 -5.95
C SER A 179 -40.90 -38.30 -6.53
N SER A 180 -40.16 -37.33 -7.08
CA SER A 180 -40.37 -36.75 -8.44
C SER A 180 -39.39 -35.60 -8.76
N THR A 181 -38.60 -35.81 -9.82
CA THR A 181 -38.49 -34.99 -11.05
C THR A 181 -38.21 -33.48 -10.95
N THR A 182 -37.03 -33.09 -11.48
CA THR A 182 -36.66 -31.82 -12.17
C THR A 182 -37.00 -30.50 -11.46
N THR A 183 -36.03 -29.66 -11.09
CA THR A 183 -35.32 -28.79 -12.05
C THR A 183 -33.90 -28.51 -11.58
N ALA A 184 -32.92 -28.81 -12.44
CA ALA A 184 -31.57 -28.28 -12.31
C ALA A 184 -31.61 -26.81 -12.68
N SER A 185 -31.79 -25.93 -11.70
CA SER A 185 -31.47 -24.52 -11.88
C SER A 185 -29.95 -24.40 -11.98
N LYS A 186 -29.44 -24.37 -13.22
CA LYS A 186 -28.21 -23.65 -13.55
C LYS A 186 -28.42 -22.21 -13.05
N PHE A 187 -27.77 -21.87 -11.94
CA PHE A 187 -27.46 -20.47 -11.66
C PHE A 187 -26.05 -20.27 -12.22
N ASP A 188 -26.01 -19.73 -13.44
CA ASP A 188 -24.77 -19.34 -14.10
C ASP A 188 -23.98 -18.39 -13.20
N ALA A 189 -22.76 -18.80 -12.86
CA ALA A 189 -21.72 -17.91 -12.39
C ALA A 189 -21.24 -17.08 -13.59
N ASN A 190 -22.07 -16.13 -14.01
CA ASN A 190 -21.68 -15.04 -14.89
C ASN A 190 -22.58 -13.85 -14.59
N VAL A 191 -22.34 -13.19 -13.45
CA VAL A 191 -22.78 -11.81 -13.29
C VAL A 191 -21.87 -10.99 -14.18
N ASN A 192 -22.45 -10.61 -15.32
CA ASN A 192 -21.92 -9.64 -16.26
C ASN A 192 -21.60 -8.36 -15.49
N ILE A 193 -20.32 -8.10 -15.22
CA ILE A 193 -19.85 -6.79 -14.77
C ILE A 193 -19.74 -5.93 -16.04
N GLU A 194 -20.89 -5.45 -16.47
CA GLU A 194 -21.07 -4.32 -17.37
C GLU A 194 -22.18 -3.51 -16.70
N GLU A 195 -22.09 -2.23 -16.39
CA GLU A 195 -21.13 -1.20 -16.74
C GLU A 195 -21.44 -0.07 -15.75
N SER A 196 -20.55 0.15 -14.79
CA SER A 196 -20.22 1.52 -14.36
C SER A 196 -18.79 1.75 -14.82
N ALA A 197 -18.56 1.52 -16.11
CA ALA A 197 -17.51 2.20 -16.83
C ALA A 197 -17.95 3.66 -16.95
N THR A 198 -17.78 4.41 -15.86
CA THR A 198 -17.33 5.80 -16.03
C THR A 198 -15.86 5.66 -16.42
N THR A 199 -15.66 5.59 -17.72
CA THR A 199 -14.38 5.80 -18.37
C THR A 199 -13.70 7.04 -17.77
N GLY A 200 -12.49 6.86 -17.27
CA GLY A 200 -11.53 7.94 -17.04
C GLY A 200 -11.41 8.44 -15.60
N GLY A 201 -10.19 8.34 -15.09
CA GLY A 201 -9.54 9.38 -14.27
C GLY A 201 -10.29 9.77 -13.00
N GLY A 202 -9.92 9.14 -11.89
CA GLY A 202 -10.49 9.54 -10.61
C GLY A 202 -9.80 8.89 -9.45
N TRP A 203 -8.47 8.85 -9.51
CA TRP A 203 -7.70 8.86 -8.28
C TRP A 203 -8.32 9.95 -7.40
N CYS A 204 -8.90 9.54 -6.25
CA CYS A 204 -9.74 10.40 -5.43
C CYS A 204 -9.05 11.75 -5.31
N GLY A 205 -9.74 12.78 -5.84
CA GLY A 205 -9.14 14.03 -6.23
C GLY A 205 -8.14 14.53 -5.21
N VAL A 206 -7.01 15.01 -5.73
CA VAL A 206 -5.96 15.74 -5.02
C VAL A 206 -6.51 16.91 -4.17
N ASP A 207 -7.81 17.21 -4.29
CA ASP A 207 -8.55 18.26 -3.57
C ASP A 207 -9.34 17.78 -2.33
N ASP A 208 -9.47 16.47 -2.05
CA ASP A 208 -10.20 15.97 -0.86
C ASP A 208 -9.25 15.51 0.27
N PHE A 209 -8.14 16.24 0.40
CA PHE A 209 -7.32 16.22 1.61
C PHE A 209 -7.92 17.21 2.60
N PRO A 210 -8.65 16.77 3.65
CA PRO A 210 -8.99 17.68 4.73
C PRO A 210 -7.69 18.19 5.35
N GLU A 211 -7.50 19.50 5.22
CA GLU A 211 -6.50 20.28 5.93
C GLU A 211 -6.55 19.88 7.41
N GLU A 212 -5.45 19.34 7.92
CA GLU A 212 -5.35 18.89 9.31
C GLU A 212 -5.48 20.11 10.22
N LYS A 213 -6.70 20.38 10.71
CA LYS A 213 -6.88 21.26 11.86
C LYS A 213 -6.28 20.54 13.05
N ALA A 214 -5.13 21.04 13.48
CA ALA A 214 -4.55 20.74 14.77
C ALA A 214 -5.64 20.77 15.84
N HIS A 215 -5.91 19.61 16.44
CA HIS A 215 -6.63 19.55 17.69
C HIS A 215 -5.69 20.09 18.77
N GLU A 216 -5.73 21.41 18.96
CA GLU A 216 -5.30 22.04 20.20
C GLU A 216 -6.20 21.51 21.32
N ASN A 217 -5.67 20.63 22.17
CA ASN A 217 -6.21 20.43 23.51
C ASN A 217 -5.60 21.52 24.40
N PRO A 218 -6.41 22.42 24.98
CA PRO A 218 -5.96 23.29 26.04
C PRO A 218 -6.07 22.60 27.40
N ASP A 219 -5.00 22.71 28.18
CA ASP A 219 -4.89 22.59 29.64
C ASP A 219 -5.43 21.33 30.33
N GLU A 220 -4.50 20.50 30.82
CA GLU A 220 -4.41 20.28 32.27
C GLU A 220 -2.94 20.41 32.72
N SER A 221 -2.74 21.29 33.70
CA SER A 221 -1.47 21.66 34.30
C SER A 221 -1.12 20.76 35.50
N GLU A 222 0.19 20.71 35.76
CA GLU A 222 0.83 20.41 37.05
C GLU A 222 0.69 19.02 37.66
N THR A 223 1.78 18.25 37.59
CA THR A 223 2.48 17.77 38.81
C THR A 223 3.88 17.31 38.41
N GLY A 224 4.89 18.02 38.91
CA GLY A 224 6.27 17.57 38.82
C GLY A 224 6.55 16.54 39.90
N GLU A 225 7.15 15.41 39.51
CA GLU A 225 7.87 14.54 40.43
C GLU A 225 9.15 14.04 39.75
N ASP A 226 10.22 14.73 40.14
CA ASP A 226 11.60 14.29 40.31
C ASP A 226 11.73 12.83 40.78
N TRP A 227 12.39 11.97 40.00
CA TRP A 227 12.98 10.70 40.47
C TRP A 227 14.22 10.36 39.64
N ASP A 228 15.35 10.85 40.14
CA ASP A 228 16.66 10.20 40.30
C ASP A 228 17.29 9.38 39.17
N ASP A 229 18.52 9.80 38.85
CA ASP A 229 19.63 9.03 38.31
C ASP A 229 19.76 7.66 38.97
N ASP A 230 19.61 6.58 38.20
CA ASP A 230 20.19 5.28 38.50
C ASP A 230 20.91 4.77 37.25
N GLU A 231 22.15 5.21 37.10
CA GLU A 231 23.15 4.70 36.16
C GLU A 231 23.57 3.28 36.58
N PRO A 232 23.32 2.22 35.78
CA PRO A 232 23.69 0.87 36.20
C PRO A 232 25.19 0.64 36.03
N GLU A 233 25.91 0.53 37.15
CA GLU A 233 27.30 0.07 37.21
C GLU A 233 27.46 -1.35 36.64
N LEU A 234 28.35 -1.52 35.66
CA LEU A 234 28.73 -2.80 35.10
C LEU A 234 29.59 -3.61 36.10
N PRO A 235 29.37 -4.92 36.27
CA PRO A 235 30.21 -5.75 37.13
C PRO A 235 31.62 -5.92 36.53
N ALA A 236 32.65 -5.77 37.36
CA ALA A 236 34.03 -6.08 36.99
C ALA A 236 34.24 -7.60 36.83
N ASP A 237 34.87 -7.99 35.73
CA ASP A 237 35.21 -9.39 35.43
C ASP A 237 36.21 -9.98 36.45
N PRO A 238 36.05 -11.27 36.84
CA PRO A 238 37.06 -12.03 37.59
C PRO A 238 38.19 -12.61 36.71
#